data_AF-A0A3D4NDP7-F1
#
_entry.id   AF-A0A3D4NDP7-F1
#
_cell.length_a   1.000
_cell.length_b   1.000
_cell.length_c   1.000
_cell.angle_alpha   90.00
_cell.angle_beta   90.00
_cell.angle_gamma   90.00
#
_symmetry.space_group_name_H-M   'P 1'
#
loop_
_entity.id
_entity.type
_entity.pdbx_description
1 polymer ?
#
loop_
_entity_poly.entity_id
_entity_poly.type
_entity_poly.pdbx_seq_one_letter_code
_entity_poly.pdbx_strand_id
1 'polypeptide(L)'
;MGAPMVIHIYNGEGEVEKTITQTFVPWKMLKAAVKIAATLNKDQPTEEDIDGITNLVVSTFQGKVSKDELDAGADLTEMMAVMRQIVATSKAINLNPTPPPEK
;
A
#
# COMPACT_ATOMS: atom_id res chain seq x y z
N MET A 1 -11.15 -12.55 -5.19
CA MET A 1 -10.70 -11.24 -5.72
C MET A 1 -10.50 -10.32 -4.54
N GLY A 2 -9.31 -9.74 -4.36
CA GLY A 2 -9.04 -8.84 -3.24
C GLY A 2 -9.78 -7.51 -3.40
N ALA A 3 -10.18 -6.89 -2.29
CA ALA A 3 -10.76 -5.55 -2.31
C ALA A 3 -9.77 -4.55 -2.96
N PRO A 4 -10.26 -3.51 -3.67
CA PRO A 4 -9.39 -2.46 -4.20
C PRO A 4 -8.67 -1.75 -3.04
N MET A 5 -7.40 -1.41 -3.24
CA MET A 5 -6.70 -0.50 -2.33
C MET A 5 -7.20 0.90 -2.62
N VAL A 6 -7.53 1.64 -1.57
CA VAL A 6 -8.05 3.00 -1.65
C VAL A 6 -7.23 3.87 -0.73
N ILE A 7 -6.89 5.07 -1.19
CA ILE A 7 -6.34 6.13 -0.35
C ILE A 7 -7.11 7.42 -0.58
N HIS A 8 -7.38 8.13 0.50
CA HIS A 8 -8.04 9.42 0.46
C HIS A 8 -7.03 10.52 0.79
N ILE A 9 -7.12 11.62 0.06
CA ILE A 9 -6.43 12.85 0.38
C ILE A 9 -7.48 13.79 0.93
N TYR A 10 -7.27 14.24 2.16
CA TYR A 10 -8.13 15.13 2.90
C TYR A 10 -7.63 16.56 2.77
N ASN A 11 -8.56 17.51 2.72
CA ASN A 11 -8.25 18.94 2.78
C ASN A 11 -8.11 19.41 4.25
N GLY A 12 -7.75 20.68 4.45
CA GLY A 12 -7.59 21.27 5.79
C GLY A 12 -8.86 21.33 6.66
N GLU A 13 -10.02 21.00 6.10
CA GLU A 13 -11.31 20.92 6.80
C GLU A 13 -11.69 19.47 7.15
N GLY A 14 -10.85 18.50 6.79
CA GLY A 14 -11.07 17.07 7.03
C GLY A 14 -12.02 16.41 6.02
N GLU A 15 -12.36 17.10 4.92
CA GLU A 15 -13.15 16.53 3.83
C GLU A 15 -12.25 15.85 2.80
N VAL A 16 -12.74 14.76 2.18
CA VAL A 16 -12.00 14.05 1.14
C VAL A 16 -11.95 14.89 -0.13
N GLU A 17 -10.77 15.40 -0.45
CA GLU A 17 -10.48 16.14 -1.68
C GLU A 17 -10.28 15.20 -2.88
N LYS A 18 -9.63 14.06 -2.65
CA LYS A 18 -9.27 13.13 -3.73
C LYS A 18 -9.32 11.69 -3.25
N THR A 19 -9.98 10.82 -4.02
CA THR A 19 -9.99 9.37 -3.79
C THR A 19 -9.24 8.67 -4.90
N ILE A 20 -8.23 7.87 -4.55
CA ILE A 20 -7.43 7.13 -5.51
C ILE A 20 -7.57 5.65 -5.23
N THR A 21 -8.03 4.91 -6.24
CA THR A 21 -8.21 3.46 -6.16
C THR A 21 -7.20 2.72 -7.03
N GLN A 22 -6.66 1.63 -6.51
CA GLN A 22 -5.76 0.76 -7.25
C GLN A 22 -6.07 -0.72 -6.96
N THR A 23 -6.27 -1.49 -8.02
CA THR A 23 -6.61 -2.92 -7.95
C THR A 23 -5.41 -3.84 -8.18
N PHE A 24 -4.34 -3.31 -8.77
CA PHE A 24 -3.15 -4.08 -9.14
C PHE A 24 -1.92 -3.61 -8.36
N VAL A 25 -1.21 -4.58 -7.76
CA VAL A 25 0.06 -4.35 -7.07
C VAL A 25 1.21 -4.94 -7.89
N PRO A 26 2.18 -4.11 -8.35
CA PRO A 26 3.37 -4.62 -9.01
C PRO A 26 4.22 -5.53 -8.11
N TRP A 27 4.86 -6.57 -8.68
CA TRP A 27 5.76 -7.48 -7.94
C TRP A 27 6.86 -6.77 -7.14
N LYS A 28 7.42 -5.69 -7.69
CA LYS A 28 8.42 -4.86 -7.00
C LYS A 28 7.86 -4.29 -5.69
N MET A 29 6.58 -3.89 -5.67
CA MET A 29 5.91 -3.34 -4.49
C MET A 29 5.59 -4.42 -3.46
N LEU A 30 5.19 -5.61 -3.90
CA LEU A 30 5.01 -6.76 -3.00
C LEU A 30 6.29 -7.06 -2.21
N LYS A 31 7.44 -7.12 -2.90
CA LYS A 31 8.74 -7.34 -2.24
C LYS A 31 9.10 -6.22 -1.26
N ALA A 32 8.88 -4.96 -1.65
CA ALA A 32 9.16 -3.81 -0.80
C ALA A 32 8.30 -3.82 0.47
N ALA A 33 7.00 -4.09 0.32
CA ALA A 33 6.07 -4.16 1.45
C ALA A 33 6.39 -5.30 2.42
N VAL A 34 6.78 -6.48 1.91
CA VAL A 34 7.20 -7.60 2.76
C VAL A 34 8.48 -7.26 3.53
N LYS A 35 9.43 -6.57 2.88
CA LYS A 35 10.66 -6.11 3.54
C LYS A 35 10.35 -5.12 4.67
N ILE A 36 9.55 -4.10 4.40
CA ILE A 36 9.14 -3.10 5.41
C ILE A 36 8.38 -3.79 6.55
N ALA A 37 7.43 -4.66 6.24
CA ALA A 37 6.64 -5.36 7.26
C ALA A 37 7.47 -6.30 8.15
N ALA A 38 8.67 -6.72 7.72
CA ALA A 38 9.58 -7.54 8.52
C ALA A 38 10.42 -6.72 9.51
N THR A 39 10.69 -5.44 9.20
CA THR A 39 11.52 -4.55 10.04
C THR A 39 10.68 -3.56 10.86
N LEU A 40 9.45 -3.30 10.43
CA LEU A 40 8.54 -2.34 11.04
C LEU A 40 8.15 -2.74 12.48
N ASN A 41 8.45 -1.85 13.43
CA ASN A 41 7.85 -1.92 14.76
C ASN A 41 6.43 -1.33 14.71
N LYS A 42 5.43 -2.19 14.87
CA LYS A 42 4.00 -1.80 14.74
C LYS A 42 3.51 -0.93 15.88
N ASP A 43 4.16 -1.01 17.04
CA ASP A 43 3.73 -0.29 18.25
C ASP A 43 4.36 1.11 18.29
N GLN A 44 5.53 1.28 17.69
CA GLN A 44 6.27 2.54 17.61
C GLN A 44 6.98 2.63 16.25
N PRO A 45 6.26 3.02 15.18
CA PRO A 45 6.89 3.24 13.88
C PRO A 45 7.85 4.42 13.96
N THR A 46 9.05 4.24 13.42
CA THR A 46 10.04 5.32 13.32
C THR A 46 9.73 6.24 12.13
N GLU A 47 10.36 7.42 12.08
CA GLU A 47 10.24 8.32 10.92
C GLU A 47 10.70 7.63 9.62
N GLU A 48 11.78 6.83 9.68
CA GLU A 48 12.26 6.04 8.54
C GLU A 48 11.24 4.99 8.09
N ASP A 49 10.52 4.37 9.02
CA ASP A 49 9.45 3.42 8.71
C ASP A 49 8.29 4.13 8.01
N ILE A 50 7.88 5.30 8.51
CA ILE A 50 6.82 6.12 7.93
C ILE A 50 7.20 6.54 6.52
N ASP A 51 8.41 7.05 6.32
CA ASP A 51 8.95 7.40 5.01
C ASP A 51 8.99 6.20 4.06
N GLY A 52 9.36 5.02 4.57
CA GLY A 52 9.32 3.78 3.82
C GLY A 52 7.91 3.42 3.33
N ILE A 53 6.91 3.60 4.20
CA ILE A 53 5.50 3.39 3.87
C ILE A 53 5.03 4.43 2.84
N THR A 54 5.34 5.71 3.02
CA THR A 54 5.00 6.78 2.07
C THR A 54 5.53 6.48 0.68
N ASN A 55 6.81 6.13 0.57
CA ASN A 55 7.43 5.77 -0.69
C ASN A 55 6.80 4.53 -1.35
N LEU A 56 6.43 3.53 -0.54
CA LEU A 56 5.73 2.33 -1.03
C LEU A 56 4.35 2.68 -1.60
N VAL A 57 3.60 3.55 -0.90
CA VAL A 57 2.25 3.97 -1.30
C VAL A 57 2.31 4.76 -2.61
N VAL A 58 3.15 5.82 -2.69
CA VAL A 58 3.36 6.62 -3.93
C VAL A 58 3.70 5.71 -5.11
N SER A 59 4.61 4.75 -4.89
CA SER A 59 5.05 3.82 -5.93
C SER A 59 3.95 2.83 -6.33
N THR A 60 3.11 2.39 -5.39
CA THR A 60 1.99 1.48 -5.65
C THR A 60 0.91 2.15 -6.48
N PHE A 61 0.64 3.43 -6.20
CA PHE A 61 -0.29 4.25 -6.98
C PHE A 61 0.34 4.86 -8.23
N GLN A 62 1.55 4.43 -8.63
CA GLN A 62 2.23 4.81 -9.87
C GLN A 62 2.36 6.33 -10.04
N GLY A 63 2.57 7.08 -8.95
CA GLY A 63 2.70 8.53 -8.99
C GLY A 63 1.39 9.30 -9.19
N LYS A 64 0.22 8.64 -9.08
CA LYS A 64 -1.09 9.34 -9.02
C LYS A 64 -1.25 10.21 -7.76
N VAL A 65 -0.40 9.95 -6.78
CA VAL A 65 -0.21 10.72 -5.55
C VAL A 65 1.28 10.93 -5.34
N SER A 66 1.66 12.13 -4.92
CA SER A 66 3.01 12.51 -4.53
C SER A 66 3.25 12.30 -3.04
N LYS A 67 4.53 12.32 -2.61
CA LYS A 67 4.87 12.27 -1.19
C LYS A 67 4.28 13.48 -0.44
N ASP A 68 4.38 14.68 -1.01
CA ASP A 68 3.87 15.90 -0.39
C ASP A 68 2.34 15.87 -0.22
N GLU A 69 1.59 15.33 -1.18
CA GLU A 69 0.13 15.13 -1.05
C GLU A 69 -0.22 14.15 0.08
N LEU A 70 0.58 13.10 0.28
CA LEU A 70 0.37 12.15 1.39
C LEU A 70 0.74 12.77 2.74
N ASP A 71 1.88 13.44 2.82
CA ASP A 71 2.36 14.04 4.07
C ASP A 71 1.42 15.16 4.54
N ALA A 72 0.79 15.89 3.62
CA ALA A 72 -0.13 16.99 3.94
C ALA A 72 -1.58 16.53 4.19
N GLY A 73 -2.01 15.43 3.58
CA GLY A 73 -3.43 15.12 3.45
C GLY A 73 -3.81 13.66 3.61
N ALA A 74 -2.89 12.71 3.84
CA ALA A 74 -3.24 11.31 4.06
C ALA A 74 -3.17 10.91 5.53
N ASP A 75 -4.04 9.97 5.92
CA ASP A 75 -4.03 9.39 7.26
C ASP A 75 -3.07 8.19 7.32
N LEU A 76 -2.22 8.16 8.36
CA LEU A 76 -1.28 7.05 8.59
C LEU A 76 -1.99 5.69 8.67
N THR A 77 -3.20 5.64 9.20
CA THR A 77 -4.04 4.45 9.28
C THR A 77 -4.39 3.92 7.88
N GLU A 78 -4.70 4.81 6.94
CA GLU A 78 -4.98 4.45 5.55
C GLU A 78 -3.72 3.96 4.84
N MET A 79 -2.59 4.65 5.03
CA MET A 79 -1.30 4.23 4.48
C MET A 79 -0.89 2.84 4.98
N MET A 80 -1.10 2.59 6.27
CA MET A 80 -0.88 1.29 6.90
C MET A 80 -1.86 0.23 6.38
N ALA A 81 -3.11 0.59 6.11
CA ALA A 81 -4.10 -0.32 5.52
C ALA A 81 -3.67 -0.73 4.10
N VAL A 82 -3.21 0.21 3.27
CA VAL A 82 -2.66 -0.06 1.94
C VAL A 82 -1.48 -1.04 2.04
N MET A 83 -0.50 -0.76 2.91
CA MET A 83 0.64 -1.65 3.10
C MET A 83 0.21 -3.06 3.53
N ARG A 84 -0.71 -3.17 4.51
CA ARG A 84 -1.24 -4.47 4.96
C ARG A 84 -1.93 -5.23 3.83
N GLN A 85 -2.64 -4.53 2.97
CA GLN A 85 -3.34 -5.12 1.83
C GLN A 85 -2.37 -5.61 0.74
N ILE A 86 -1.30 -4.85 0.50
CA ILE A 86 -0.19 -5.30 -0.35
C ILE A 86 0.44 -6.59 0.21
N VAL A 87 0.75 -6.62 1.51
CA VAL A 87 1.32 -7.81 2.17
C VAL A 87 0.35 -8.99 2.13
N ALA A 88 -0.95 -8.76 2.38
CA ALA A 88 -1.97 -9.79 2.28
C ALA A 88 -2.07 -10.36 0.87
N THR A 89 -1.99 -9.50 -0.15
CA THR A 89 -1.93 -9.92 -1.56
C THR A 89 -0.73 -10.84 -1.82
N SER A 90 0.44 -10.51 -1.28
CA SER A 90 1.65 -11.36 -1.42
C SER A 90 1.47 -12.74 -0.80
N LYS A 91 0.79 -12.84 0.34
CA LYS A 91 0.51 -14.10 1.04
C LYS A 91 -0.62 -14.91 0.38
N ALA A 92 -1.54 -14.22 -0.29
CA ALA A 92 -2.64 -14.83 -1.03
C ALA A 92 -2.21 -15.41 -2.38
N ILE A 93 -1.00 -15.08 -2.87
CA ILE A 93 -0.39 -15.79 -3.99
C ILE A 93 -0.07 -17.21 -3.50
N ASN A 94 -1.02 -18.11 -3.71
CA ASN A 94 -0.85 -19.53 -3.49
C ASN A 94 0.21 -20.00 -4.49
N LEU A 95 1.44 -20.27 -4.00
CA LEU A 95 2.58 -20.73 -4.80
C LEU A 95 2.40 -22.16 -5.35
N ASN A 96 1.21 -22.75 -5.19
CA ASN A 96 0.84 -24.01 -5.79
C ASN A 96 0.09 -23.70 -7.10
N PRO A 97 0.78 -23.58 -8.25
CA PRO A 97 0.11 -23.40 -9.52
C PRO A 97 -0.82 -24.58 -9.71
N THR A 98 -2.12 -24.33 -9.86
CA THR A 98 -3.00 -25.34 -10.43
C THR A 98 -2.41 -25.67 -11.80
N PRO A 99 -2.00 -26.93 -12.07
CA PRO A 99 -1.41 -27.28 -13.35
C PRO A 99 -2.37 -26.88 -14.47
N PRO A 100 -1.86 -26.40 -15.62
CA PRO A 100 -2.72 -26.04 -16.75
C PRO A 100 -3.60 -27.24 -17.11
N PRO A 101 -4.88 -27.02 -17.47
CA PRO A 101 -5.76 -28.12 -17.85
C PRO A 101 -5.12 -28.88 -19.02
N GLU A 102 -4.91 -30.18 -18.83
CA GLU A 102 -4.45 -31.08 -19.89
C GLU A 102 -5.45 -30.97 -21.06
N LYS A 103 -4.94 -30.65 -22.25
CA LYS A 103 -5.73 -30.62 -23.48
C LYS A 103 -5.96 -32.04 -23.99
#